data_AF-A0A352K0P5-F1
#
_entry.id   AF-A0A352K0P5-F1
#
_cell.length_a   1.000
_cell.length_b   1.000
_cell.length_c   1.000
_cell.angle_alpha   90.00
_cell.angle_beta   90.00
_cell.angle_gamma   90.00
#
_symmetry.space_group_name_H-M   'P 1'
#
loop_
_entity.id
_entity.type
_entity.pdbx_description
1 polymer ?
#
loop_
_entity_poly.entity_id
_entity_poly.type
_entity_poly.pdbx_seq_one_letter_code
_entity_poly.pdbx_strand_id
1 'polypeptide(L)'
;GDAKPISIVEDCAVDLKDLAEYTRRLTEVFTKHGTSGCWYAHASVGTLHVRPVLNLKKQLGADALRAVAEDAFAMVREYKGSHSGEHGDGIARSEFHRDMFGSEIVALFEDVKRMVDPKGLFNPNKIVHPPKHDDRSLFRFGPEYEDRVAIHGSFKTGFDWSAWGSFSGAIEMCNNNGACRKTDVGVMCPSYRVTKNERDLVRGRANTLRLALSGQLGPNAVTSNDMLETMKLCVGCKACQNECPTSVDMAKMKTEVLYQRTQRFGIGLREKLIAYMPHYSPWLKKVPWLANLRDQIPGLPWLSEKVIGLSKDRRLPVWEGTYQEPANEPQTNRPTVILFGDTFNRSFETKNLYAARQVLEAMGYEVIEPKPDNRSVCCGRTFLAAGLVDQAKKEAARFIETVMPWIRQGISVVGLEP
;
A
#
# COMPACT_ATOMS: atom_id res chain seq x y z
N GLY A 1 10.83 -11.76 -3.72
CA GLY A 1 11.17 -12.56 -2.53
C GLY A 1 11.79 -11.70 -1.45
N ASP A 2 12.49 -12.34 -0.51
CA ASP A 2 13.09 -11.69 0.67
C ASP A 2 14.33 -10.86 0.36
N ALA A 3 15.12 -11.27 -0.63
CA ALA A 3 16.25 -10.47 -1.08
C ALA A 3 15.74 -9.17 -1.74
N LYS A 4 16.29 -8.03 -1.34
CA LYS A 4 15.94 -6.70 -1.84
C LYS A 4 17.18 -5.97 -2.34
N PRO A 5 17.05 -5.05 -3.31
CA PRO A 5 18.12 -4.10 -3.63
C PRO A 5 18.38 -3.20 -2.42
N ILE A 6 19.58 -3.25 -1.85
CA ILE A 6 19.97 -2.50 -0.65
C ILE A 6 20.81 -1.28 -1.05
N SER A 7 20.50 -0.13 -0.44
CA SER A 7 21.35 1.07 -0.52
C SER A 7 22.57 0.91 0.38
N ILE A 8 23.75 0.89 -0.23
CA ILE A 8 25.02 1.11 0.46
C ILE A 8 26.07 1.78 -0.44
N VAL A 9 26.40 1.12 -1.55
CA VAL A 9 27.39 1.56 -2.56
C VAL A 9 26.73 2.29 -3.71
N GLU A 10 25.45 2.67 -3.54
CA GLU A 10 24.61 3.28 -4.54
C GLU A 10 24.87 4.77 -4.72
N ASP A 11 25.95 5.30 -4.20
CA ASP A 11 26.26 6.72 -4.28
C ASP A 11 27.75 6.96 -4.44
N CYS A 12 28.46 5.96 -4.98
CA CYS A 12 29.87 6.10 -5.22
C CYS A 12 30.10 6.92 -6.49
N ALA A 13 31.04 7.86 -6.43
CA ALA A 13 31.42 8.73 -7.54
C ALA A 13 32.90 8.56 -7.87
N VAL A 14 33.20 8.44 -9.16
CA VAL A 14 34.57 8.38 -9.71
C VAL A 14 34.69 9.32 -10.90
N ASP A 15 35.91 9.63 -11.35
CA ASP A 15 36.11 10.41 -12.56
C ASP A 15 35.50 9.72 -13.79
N LEU A 16 34.99 10.51 -14.74
CA LEU A 16 34.29 10.00 -15.94
C LEU A 16 35.12 9.02 -16.78
N LYS A 17 36.44 9.25 -16.85
CA LYS A 17 37.38 8.39 -17.58
C LYS A 17 37.49 6.99 -16.97
N ASP A 18 37.23 6.86 -15.66
CA ASP A 18 37.38 5.63 -14.89
C ASP A 18 36.05 4.86 -14.77
N LEU A 19 34.92 5.49 -15.14
CA LEU A 19 33.56 4.98 -14.93
C LEU A 19 33.34 3.59 -15.54
N ALA A 20 33.87 3.34 -16.74
CA ALA A 20 33.71 2.05 -17.42
C ALA A 20 34.44 0.92 -16.68
N GLU A 21 35.67 1.17 -16.23
CA GLU A 21 36.43 0.18 -15.47
C GLU A 21 35.84 -0.03 -14.08
N TYR A 22 35.47 1.05 -13.40
CA TYR A 22 34.79 1.01 -12.11
C TYR A 22 33.51 0.16 -12.16
N THR A 23 32.70 0.33 -13.21
CA THR A 23 31.48 -0.48 -13.44
C THR A 23 31.80 -1.98 -13.55
N ARG A 24 32.84 -2.33 -14.33
CA ARG A 24 33.28 -3.73 -14.49
C ARG A 24 33.74 -4.31 -13.15
N ARG A 25 34.63 -3.63 -12.44
CA ARG A 25 35.17 -4.12 -11.16
C ARG A 25 34.11 -4.20 -10.06
N LEU A 26 33.18 -3.26 -10.01
CA LEU A 26 32.06 -3.33 -9.05
C LEU A 26 31.15 -4.53 -9.33
N THR A 27 30.96 -4.90 -10.60
CA THR A 27 30.27 -6.15 -10.96
C THR A 27 31.01 -7.39 -10.44
N GLU A 28 32.36 -7.38 -10.49
CA GLU A 28 33.20 -8.45 -9.93
C GLU A 28 33.07 -8.53 -8.41
N VAL A 29 33.00 -7.39 -7.71
CA VAL A 29 32.72 -7.35 -6.26
C VAL A 29 31.39 -8.01 -5.93
N PHE A 30 30.31 -7.69 -6.65
CA PHE A 30 29.02 -8.35 -6.42
C PHE A 30 29.08 -9.86 -6.71
N THR A 31 29.75 -10.25 -7.80
CA THR A 31 29.90 -11.66 -8.17
C THR A 31 30.69 -12.44 -7.11
N LYS A 32 31.77 -11.85 -6.57
CA LYS A 32 32.57 -12.41 -5.47
C LYS A 32 31.72 -12.71 -4.23
N HIS A 33 30.74 -11.84 -3.94
CA HIS A 33 29.83 -11.99 -2.79
C HIS A 33 28.52 -12.70 -3.13
N GLY A 34 28.43 -13.35 -4.30
CA GLY A 34 27.27 -14.14 -4.71
C GLY A 34 25.99 -13.33 -4.91
N THR A 35 26.11 -12.03 -5.22
CA THR A 35 24.98 -11.13 -5.48
C THR A 35 25.09 -10.48 -6.86
N SER A 36 24.05 -9.75 -7.25
CA SER A 36 24.02 -8.93 -8.46
C SER A 36 23.60 -7.50 -8.09
N GLY A 37 23.99 -6.54 -8.93
CA GLY A 37 23.64 -5.14 -8.77
C GLY A 37 22.45 -4.72 -9.63
N CYS A 38 21.55 -3.91 -9.06
CA CYS A 38 20.62 -3.09 -9.83
C CYS A 38 21.28 -1.74 -10.11
N TRP A 39 21.32 -1.32 -11.38
CA TRP A 39 22.08 -0.16 -11.83
C TRP A 39 21.17 0.95 -12.32
N TYR A 40 21.43 2.15 -11.84
CA TYR A 40 20.99 3.43 -12.39
C TYR A 40 22.13 4.42 -12.15
N ALA A 41 22.20 5.54 -12.87
CA ALA A 41 23.40 6.39 -12.80
C ALA A 41 23.11 7.83 -13.20
N HIS A 42 23.87 8.75 -12.59
CA HIS A 42 24.13 10.07 -13.14
C HIS A 42 25.47 10.02 -13.87
N ALA A 43 25.50 9.29 -14.99
CA ALA A 43 26.74 9.00 -15.72
C ALA A 43 27.50 10.27 -16.15
N SER A 44 26.80 11.40 -16.38
CA SER A 44 27.41 12.68 -16.75
C SER A 44 28.28 13.30 -15.66
N VAL A 45 28.15 12.85 -14.40
CA VAL A 45 28.93 13.36 -13.25
C VAL A 45 29.68 12.24 -12.53
N GLY A 46 29.75 11.04 -13.11
CA GLY A 46 30.54 9.93 -12.57
C GLY A 46 29.94 9.24 -11.34
N THR A 47 28.70 9.57 -10.96
CA THR A 47 27.99 8.95 -9.83
C THR A 47 27.16 7.77 -10.29
N LEU A 48 27.47 6.57 -9.76
CA LEU A 48 26.71 5.36 -10.03
C LEU A 48 25.81 5.00 -8.86
N HIS A 49 24.54 4.80 -9.18
CA HIS A 49 23.54 4.33 -8.24
C HIS A 49 23.31 2.83 -8.37
N VAL A 50 24.11 2.07 -7.62
CA VAL A 50 24.16 0.62 -7.68
C VAL A 50 23.76 -0.04 -6.37
N ARG A 51 22.76 -0.91 -6.42
CA ARG A 51 22.23 -1.59 -5.22
C ARG A 51 22.42 -3.11 -5.31
N PRO A 52 23.23 -3.74 -4.42
CA PRO A 52 23.31 -5.19 -4.35
C PRO A 52 21.98 -5.80 -3.87
N VAL A 53 21.63 -6.97 -4.38
CA VAL A 53 20.43 -7.70 -3.99
C VAL A 53 20.74 -8.64 -2.83
N LEU A 54 20.38 -8.26 -1.60
CA LEU A 54 20.73 -8.98 -0.37
C LEU A 54 19.49 -9.28 0.49
N ASN A 55 19.54 -10.37 1.25
CA ASN A 55 18.53 -10.69 2.25
C ASN A 55 19.01 -10.30 3.66
N LEU A 56 18.71 -9.06 4.07
CA LEU A 56 19.12 -8.53 5.39
C LEU A 56 18.36 -9.13 6.58
N LYS A 57 17.40 -10.04 6.35
CA LYS A 57 16.78 -10.81 7.44
C LYS A 57 17.74 -11.86 8.01
N LYS A 58 18.74 -12.29 7.22
CA LYS A 58 19.71 -13.34 7.59
C LYS A 58 21.06 -12.74 7.94
N GLN A 59 21.80 -13.40 8.84
CA GLN A 59 23.15 -12.99 9.23
C GLN A 59 24.08 -12.90 8.01
N LEU A 60 24.07 -13.94 7.16
CA LEU A 60 24.88 -13.97 5.94
C LEU A 60 24.63 -12.75 5.02
N GLY A 61 23.41 -12.24 4.98
CA GLY A 61 23.09 -11.04 4.19
C GLY A 61 23.65 -9.75 4.80
N ALA A 62 23.75 -9.66 6.13
CA ALA A 62 24.41 -8.56 6.82
C ALA A 62 25.93 -8.61 6.63
N ASP A 63 26.52 -9.80 6.74
CA ASP A 63 27.96 -10.02 6.51
C ASP A 63 28.32 -9.65 5.06
N ALA A 64 27.52 -10.09 4.09
CA ALA A 64 27.70 -9.73 2.68
C ALA A 64 27.52 -8.23 2.44
N LEU A 65 26.60 -7.55 3.15
CA LEU A 65 26.44 -6.10 3.05
C LEU A 65 27.72 -5.37 3.45
N ARG A 66 28.34 -5.77 4.58
CA ARG A 66 29.62 -5.21 5.04
C ARG A 66 30.75 -5.50 4.05
N ALA A 67 30.90 -6.75 3.63
CA ALA A 67 31.99 -7.16 2.74
C ALA A 67 31.91 -6.46 1.37
N VAL A 68 30.70 -6.28 0.81
CA VAL A 68 30.48 -5.50 -0.41
C VAL A 68 30.86 -4.04 -0.20
N ALA A 69 30.50 -3.44 0.94
CA ALA A 69 30.84 -2.05 1.24
C ALA A 69 32.35 -1.83 1.37
N GLU A 70 33.03 -2.68 2.13
CA GLU A 70 34.48 -2.62 2.34
C GLU A 70 35.24 -2.77 1.02
N ASP A 71 34.92 -3.79 0.21
CA ASP A 71 35.55 -4.01 -1.10
C ASP A 71 35.28 -2.85 -2.07
N ALA A 72 34.04 -2.37 -2.15
CA ALA A 72 33.66 -1.29 -3.04
C ALA A 72 34.31 0.04 -2.63
N PHE A 73 34.33 0.37 -1.34
CA PHE A 73 34.93 1.62 -0.87
C PHE A 73 36.45 1.59 -0.95
N ALA A 74 37.10 0.45 -0.71
CA ALA A 74 38.52 0.28 -0.99
C ALA A 74 38.84 0.56 -2.46
N MET A 75 38.06 -0.01 -3.38
CA MET A 75 38.19 0.23 -4.82
C MET A 75 37.94 1.70 -5.19
N VAL A 76 36.91 2.35 -4.65
CA VAL A 76 36.65 3.78 -4.91
C VAL A 76 37.85 4.66 -4.53
N ARG A 77 38.57 4.33 -3.45
CA ARG A 77 39.78 5.07 -3.04
C ARG A 77 40.91 4.93 -4.06
N GLU A 78 41.06 3.78 -4.71
CA GLU A 78 42.05 3.61 -5.78
C GLU A 78 41.81 4.57 -6.94
N TYR A 79 40.52 4.85 -7.23
CA TYR A 79 40.09 5.83 -8.22
C TYR A 79 40.10 7.28 -7.70
N LYS A 80 40.52 7.52 -6.45
CA LYS A 80 40.43 8.83 -5.77
C LYS A 80 39.01 9.40 -5.79
N GLY A 81 38.01 8.50 -5.81
CA GLY A 81 36.60 8.85 -5.83
C GLY A 81 36.01 9.10 -4.43
N SER A 82 34.69 9.25 -4.37
CA SER A 82 33.92 9.38 -3.12
C SER A 82 32.98 8.21 -2.94
N HIS A 83 32.83 7.70 -1.72
CA HIS A 83 31.81 6.68 -1.39
C HIS A 83 30.38 7.25 -1.23
N SER A 84 30.24 8.57 -1.37
CA SER A 84 29.01 9.33 -1.12
C SER A 84 29.07 10.61 -1.96
N GLY A 85 28.41 10.59 -3.12
CA GLY A 85 28.39 11.67 -4.10
C GLY A 85 27.30 12.71 -3.82
N GLU A 86 26.08 12.26 -3.51
CA GLU A 86 24.91 13.14 -3.33
C GLU A 86 24.01 12.83 -2.12
N HIS A 87 23.94 11.57 -1.68
CA HIS A 87 23.00 11.13 -0.64
C HIS A 87 23.45 11.46 0.79
N GLY A 88 24.73 11.74 0.99
CA GLY A 88 25.36 11.91 2.29
C GLY A 88 25.55 10.59 3.05
N ASP A 89 26.28 10.64 4.16
CA ASP A 89 26.83 9.40 4.75
C ASP A 89 25.90 8.74 5.76
N GLY A 90 25.19 9.57 6.55
CA GLY A 90 24.25 9.12 7.56
C GLY A 90 24.85 8.06 8.48
N ILE A 91 24.05 7.06 8.87
CA ILE A 91 24.55 5.92 9.64
C ILE A 91 25.23 4.85 8.76
N ALA A 92 24.88 4.81 7.47
CA ALA A 92 25.27 3.72 6.57
C ALA A 92 26.75 3.77 6.16
N ARG A 93 27.34 4.97 6.06
CA ARG A 93 28.72 5.14 5.56
C ARG A 93 29.69 5.67 6.61
N SER A 94 29.18 6.16 7.74
CA SER A 94 30.01 6.83 8.74
C SER A 94 31.13 5.97 9.34
N GLU A 95 30.96 4.65 9.49
CA GLU A 95 32.03 3.77 9.97
C GLU A 95 33.30 3.88 9.09
N PHE A 96 33.12 4.15 7.80
CA PHE A 96 34.18 4.19 6.79
C PHE A 96 34.81 5.59 6.61
N HIS A 97 34.44 6.58 7.44
CA HIS A 97 34.95 7.96 7.28
C HIS A 97 36.46 8.07 7.49
N ARG A 98 37.04 7.32 8.43
CA ARG A 98 38.50 7.36 8.66
C ARG A 98 39.28 6.85 7.45
N ASP A 99 38.73 5.84 6.78
CA ASP A 99 39.29 5.29 5.55
C ASP A 99 39.22 6.26 4.37
N MET A 100 38.18 7.10 4.32
CA MET A 100 37.91 8.05 3.24
C MET A 100 38.61 9.40 3.44
N PHE A 101 38.49 9.99 4.63
CA PHE A 101 38.95 11.35 4.94
C PHE A 101 40.24 11.38 5.76
N GLY A 102 40.67 10.26 6.33
CA GLY A 102 41.81 10.21 7.25
C GLY A 102 41.43 10.61 8.69
N SER A 103 42.32 10.27 9.63
CA SER A 103 42.10 10.47 11.06
C SER A 103 42.02 11.94 11.48
N GLU A 104 42.82 12.81 10.86
CA GLU A 104 42.86 14.23 11.18
C GLU A 104 41.55 14.94 10.83
N ILE A 105 41.02 14.72 9.62
CA ILE A 105 39.75 15.32 9.19
C ILE A 105 38.59 14.80 10.03
N VAL A 106 38.55 13.50 10.32
CA VAL A 106 37.49 12.93 11.18
C VAL A 106 37.56 13.49 12.60
N ALA A 107 38.76 13.74 13.15
CA ALA A 107 38.90 14.41 14.45
C ALA A 107 38.34 15.84 14.42
N LEU A 108 38.53 16.58 13.32
CA LEU A 108 37.91 17.90 13.15
C LEU A 108 36.38 17.81 13.09
N PHE A 109 35.80 16.77 12.48
CA PHE A 109 34.34 16.55 12.51
C PHE A 109 33.86 16.34 13.95
N GLU A 110 34.61 15.56 14.74
CA GLU A 110 34.31 15.32 16.17
C GLU A 110 34.39 16.61 16.98
N ASP A 111 35.38 17.47 16.73
CA ASP A 111 35.53 18.74 17.42
C ASP A 111 34.40 19.72 17.08
N VAL A 112 34.04 19.85 15.80
CA VAL A 112 32.88 20.65 15.38
C VAL A 112 31.61 20.12 16.06
N LYS A 113 31.41 18.80 16.07
CA LYS A 113 30.26 18.19 16.75
C LYS A 113 30.23 18.54 18.23
N ARG A 114 31.36 18.47 18.92
CA ARG A 114 31.51 18.77 20.35
C ARG A 114 31.22 20.23 20.67
N MET A 115 31.66 21.14 19.81
CA MET A 115 31.44 22.58 19.96
C MET A 115 29.96 22.95 19.77
N VAL A 116 29.30 22.36 18.77
CA VAL A 116 27.91 22.71 18.40
C VAL A 116 26.87 21.92 19.20
N ASP A 117 27.18 20.68 19.58
CA ASP A 117 26.27 19.78 20.29
C ASP A 117 27.00 18.99 21.40
N PRO A 118 27.47 19.68 22.46
CA PRO A 118 28.24 19.06 23.55
C PRO A 118 27.46 17.99 24.32
N LYS A 119 26.12 18.00 24.24
CA LYS A 119 25.24 17.01 24.89
C LYS A 119 24.85 15.85 23.97
N GLY A 120 25.23 15.87 22.68
CA GLY A 120 24.94 14.81 21.72
C GLY A 120 23.45 14.65 21.39
N LEU A 121 22.66 15.73 21.44
CA LEU A 121 21.21 15.68 21.19
C LEU A 121 20.85 15.73 19.70
N PHE A 122 21.70 16.32 18.86
CA PHE A 122 21.43 16.53 17.44
C PHE A 122 21.88 15.34 16.60
N ASN A 123 20.98 14.38 16.41
CA ASN A 123 21.17 13.22 15.53
C ASN A 123 22.42 12.39 15.88
N PRO A 124 22.49 11.82 17.10
CA PRO A 124 23.69 11.14 17.60
C PRO A 124 24.12 9.95 16.74
N ASN A 125 25.42 9.63 16.86
CA ASN A 125 26.09 8.47 16.26
C ASN A 125 25.97 8.40 14.73
N LYS A 126 25.96 9.57 14.09
CA LYS A 126 26.01 9.75 12.63
C LYS A 126 27.06 10.81 12.32
N ILE A 127 27.79 10.63 11.23
CA ILE A 127 28.99 11.37 10.82
C ILE A 127 30.18 11.15 11.76
N VAL A 128 29.96 11.20 13.07
CA VAL A 128 30.95 10.93 14.12
C VAL A 128 30.42 9.91 15.12
N HIS A 129 31.35 9.16 15.72
CA HIS A 129 31.06 8.05 16.65
C HIS A 129 29.96 7.09 16.16
N PRO A 130 30.04 6.61 14.90
CA PRO A 130 29.01 5.72 14.36
C PRO A 130 29.06 4.34 15.03
N PRO A 131 27.92 3.63 15.08
CA PRO A 131 27.92 2.20 15.38
C PRO A 131 28.58 1.43 14.23
N LYS A 132 28.78 0.13 14.45
CA LYS A 132 29.19 -0.77 13.36
C LYS A 132 28.13 -0.80 12.27
N HIS A 133 28.58 -0.80 11.03
CA HIS A 133 27.79 -0.81 9.82
C HIS A 133 26.87 -2.05 9.73
N ASP A 134 27.35 -3.19 10.22
CA ASP A 134 26.63 -4.45 10.32
C ASP A 134 25.96 -4.70 11.69
N ASP A 135 25.79 -3.65 12.51
CA ASP A 135 25.01 -3.76 13.74
C ASP A 135 23.53 -4.03 13.43
N ARG A 136 23.19 -5.32 13.48
CA ARG A 136 21.84 -5.81 13.16
C ARG A 136 20.77 -5.32 14.14
N SER A 137 21.13 -4.80 15.31
CA SER A 137 20.14 -4.20 16.22
C SER A 137 19.48 -2.94 15.62
N LEU A 138 20.18 -2.28 14.70
CA LEU A 138 19.72 -1.07 14.01
C LEU A 138 19.06 -1.37 12.66
N PHE A 139 19.10 -2.63 12.21
CA PHE A 139 18.49 -3.02 10.95
C PHE A 139 16.97 -2.98 11.05
N ARG A 140 16.33 -2.64 9.93
CA ARG A 140 14.87 -2.71 9.82
C ARG A 140 14.33 -4.11 10.16
N PHE A 141 15.11 -5.14 9.85
CA PHE A 141 14.84 -6.54 10.17
C PHE A 141 15.93 -7.03 11.14
N GLY A 142 15.72 -6.80 12.44
CA GLY A 142 16.65 -7.26 13.48
C GLY A 142 16.72 -8.79 13.59
N PRO A 143 17.65 -9.33 14.40
CA PRO A 143 17.92 -10.77 14.47
C PRO A 143 16.70 -11.66 14.73
N GLU A 144 15.81 -11.24 15.63
CA GLU A 144 14.59 -11.99 16.02
C GLU A 144 13.36 -11.68 15.12
N TYR A 145 13.53 -10.91 14.05
CA TYR A 145 12.40 -10.39 13.29
C TYR A 145 11.53 -11.51 12.69
N GLU A 146 12.14 -12.51 12.06
CA GLU A 146 11.40 -13.61 11.42
C GLU A 146 10.67 -14.47 12.45
N ASP A 147 11.32 -14.80 13.58
CA ASP A 147 10.71 -15.57 14.66
C ASP A 147 9.50 -14.85 15.26
N ARG A 148 9.63 -13.53 15.48
CA ARG A 148 8.53 -12.69 15.96
C ARG A 148 7.39 -12.59 14.94
N VAL A 149 7.71 -12.51 13.65
CA VAL A 149 6.69 -12.53 12.59
C VAL A 149 5.99 -13.89 12.49
N ALA A 150 6.70 -14.99 12.70
CA ALA A 150 6.10 -16.32 12.76
C ALA A 150 5.12 -16.47 13.94
N ILE A 151 5.37 -15.77 15.06
CA ILE A 151 4.49 -15.77 16.23
C ILE A 151 3.29 -14.82 16.05
N HIS A 152 3.54 -13.55 15.73
CA HIS A 152 2.50 -12.51 15.73
C HIS A 152 1.81 -12.32 14.38
N GLY A 153 2.41 -12.83 13.29
CA GLY A 153 1.88 -12.77 11.92
C GLY A 153 1.31 -14.07 11.39
N SER A 154 1.30 -15.13 12.21
CA SER A 154 0.68 -16.41 11.83
C SER A 154 -0.81 -16.39 12.16
N PHE A 155 -1.61 -16.09 11.14
CA PHE A 155 -3.07 -16.19 11.19
C PHE A 155 -3.62 -16.50 9.79
N LYS A 156 -4.81 -17.07 9.74
CA LYS A 156 -5.51 -17.32 8.48
C LYS A 156 -5.89 -16.00 7.82
N THR A 157 -5.38 -15.76 6.61
CA THR A 157 -5.68 -14.55 5.85
C THR A 157 -7.01 -14.66 5.10
N GLY A 158 -7.70 -13.53 4.93
CA GLY A 158 -8.92 -13.44 4.12
C GLY A 158 -8.61 -13.48 2.63
N PHE A 159 -7.50 -12.85 2.22
CA PHE A 159 -7.01 -12.86 0.84
C PHE A 159 -5.87 -13.86 0.62
N ASP A 160 -5.64 -14.15 -0.66
CA ASP A 160 -4.42 -14.80 -1.12
C ASP A 160 -3.27 -13.78 -1.21
N TRP A 161 -2.16 -14.09 -0.53
CA TRP A 161 -0.93 -13.31 -0.50
C TRP A 161 0.27 -14.05 -1.09
N SER A 162 0.03 -15.20 -1.74
CA SER A 162 1.05 -16.08 -2.33
C SER A 162 2.00 -15.37 -3.31
N ALA A 163 1.51 -14.37 -4.06
CA ALA A 163 2.33 -13.54 -4.95
C ALA A 163 3.49 -12.82 -4.24
N TRP A 164 3.40 -12.63 -2.91
CA TRP A 164 4.46 -12.07 -2.07
C TRP A 164 5.01 -13.09 -1.06
N GLY A 165 4.65 -14.37 -1.19
CA GLY A 165 4.93 -15.45 -0.24
C GLY A 165 4.02 -15.45 1.00
N SER A 166 3.76 -14.27 1.57
CA SER A 166 2.91 -14.12 2.75
C SER A 166 2.37 -12.69 2.89
N PHE A 167 1.47 -12.47 3.84
CA PHE A 167 1.00 -11.13 4.19
C PHE A 167 2.14 -10.22 4.70
N SER A 168 3.06 -10.75 5.51
CA SER A 168 4.25 -10.02 5.94
C SER A 168 5.16 -9.66 4.77
N GLY A 169 5.38 -10.58 3.84
CA GLY A 169 6.15 -10.33 2.62
C GLY A 169 5.55 -9.21 1.75
N ALA A 170 4.23 -9.12 1.68
CA ALA A 170 3.55 -8.02 0.98
C ALA A 170 3.78 -6.66 1.67
N ILE A 171 3.71 -6.61 2.99
CA ILE A 171 3.96 -5.38 3.79
C ILE A 171 5.41 -4.91 3.61
N GLU A 172 6.35 -5.84 3.53
CA GLU A 172 7.78 -5.58 3.37
C GLU A 172 8.16 -5.02 1.99
N MET A 173 7.25 -5.05 1.01
CA MET A 173 7.46 -4.38 -0.28
C MET A 173 7.55 -2.86 -0.15
N CYS A 174 7.04 -2.27 0.94
CA CYS A 174 7.30 -0.89 1.25
C CYS A 174 8.79 -0.71 1.56
N ASN A 175 9.57 -0.11 0.68
CA ASN A 175 10.99 0.18 0.89
C ASN A 175 11.24 1.49 1.68
N ASN A 176 10.20 2.07 2.29
CA ASN A 176 10.24 3.34 3.02
C ASN A 176 10.62 4.57 2.18
N ASN A 177 10.53 4.50 0.85
CA ASN A 177 10.67 5.71 0.04
C ASN A 177 9.62 6.77 0.41
N GLY A 178 9.96 8.04 0.20
CA GLY A 178 9.10 9.18 0.52
C GLY A 178 8.04 9.51 -0.53
N ALA A 179 7.86 8.71 -1.60
CA ALA A 179 6.98 9.07 -2.72
C ALA A 179 5.50 9.20 -2.34
N CYS A 180 5.09 8.69 -1.18
CA CYS A 180 3.74 8.86 -0.66
C CYS A 180 3.55 10.13 0.19
N ARG A 181 4.59 10.97 0.36
CA ARG A 181 4.52 12.33 0.94
C ARG A 181 4.16 13.41 -0.09
N LYS A 182 3.77 13.02 -1.30
CA LYS A 182 3.42 13.92 -2.39
C LYS A 182 2.29 14.88 -2.00
N THR A 183 2.44 16.13 -2.45
CA THR A 183 1.44 17.20 -2.32
C THR A 183 0.94 17.69 -3.68
N ASP A 184 1.61 17.26 -4.73
CA ASP A 184 1.46 17.60 -6.14
C ASP A 184 0.48 16.66 -6.87
N VAL A 185 0.60 16.57 -8.19
CA VAL A 185 -0.29 15.85 -9.10
C VAL A 185 -0.30 14.35 -8.79
N GLY A 186 -1.50 13.75 -8.76
CA GLY A 186 -1.71 12.35 -8.45
C GLY A 186 -2.78 12.15 -7.37
N VAL A 187 -3.15 10.90 -7.14
CA VAL A 187 -4.14 10.51 -6.15
C VAL A 187 -3.46 10.05 -4.86
N MET A 188 -2.29 9.42 -4.93
CA MET A 188 -1.57 8.92 -3.74
C MET A 188 -0.89 10.06 -2.97
N CYS A 189 -1.12 10.27 -1.67
CA CYS A 189 -2.06 9.64 -0.75
C CYS A 189 -3.00 10.72 -0.19
N PRO A 190 -4.33 10.63 -0.40
CA PRO A 190 -5.21 11.76 -0.15
C PRO A 190 -5.32 12.10 1.34
N SER A 191 -5.27 11.08 2.22
CA SER A 191 -5.31 11.28 3.66
C SER A 191 -4.10 12.09 4.15
N TYR A 192 -2.89 11.77 3.69
CA TYR A 192 -1.70 12.54 4.05
C TYR A 192 -1.72 13.95 3.48
N ARG A 193 -2.23 14.15 2.26
CA ARG A 193 -2.34 15.49 1.66
C ARG A 193 -3.14 16.44 2.54
N VAL A 194 -4.16 15.92 3.23
CA VAL A 194 -4.98 16.66 4.19
C VAL A 194 -4.32 16.73 5.58
N THR A 195 -3.93 15.60 6.17
CA THR A 195 -3.50 15.57 7.58
C THR A 195 -2.05 15.94 7.80
N LYS A 196 -1.20 15.82 6.77
CA LYS A 196 0.28 15.92 6.84
C LYS A 196 0.94 15.01 7.87
N ASN A 197 0.20 14.02 8.39
CA ASN A 197 0.69 13.11 9.42
C ASN A 197 1.27 11.84 8.78
N GLU A 198 2.52 11.51 9.11
CA GLU A 198 3.22 10.33 8.60
C GLU A 198 2.44 9.03 8.77
N ARG A 199 1.65 8.88 9.84
CA ARG A 199 0.82 7.68 10.05
C ARG A 199 -0.20 7.47 8.93
N ASP A 200 -0.68 8.55 8.32
CA ASP A 200 -1.80 8.54 7.37
C ASP A 200 -1.36 8.43 5.91
N LEU A 201 -0.10 8.06 5.62
CA LEU A 201 0.38 7.70 4.28
C LEU A 201 0.75 6.22 4.18
N VAL A 202 1.14 5.77 2.99
CA VAL A 202 1.40 4.36 2.68
C VAL A 202 2.53 3.78 3.54
N ARG A 203 3.70 4.45 3.59
CA ARG A 203 4.84 3.94 4.38
C ARG A 203 4.57 3.93 5.89
N GLY A 204 3.82 4.89 6.40
CA GLY A 204 3.38 4.94 7.80
C GLY A 204 2.56 3.70 8.14
N ARG A 205 1.49 3.45 7.39
CA ARG A 205 0.63 2.28 7.57
C ARG A 205 1.37 0.95 7.41
N ALA A 206 2.22 0.85 6.38
CA ALA A 206 3.02 -0.36 6.16
C ALA A 206 4.01 -0.61 7.30
N ASN A 207 4.67 0.44 7.83
CA ASN A 207 5.54 0.28 8.99
C ASN A 207 4.77 -0.05 10.26
N THR A 208 3.62 0.57 10.52
CA THR A 208 2.78 0.21 11.67
C THR A 208 2.37 -1.26 11.60
N LEU A 209 1.97 -1.76 10.42
CA LEU A 209 1.69 -3.17 10.21
C LEU A 209 2.92 -4.05 10.44
N ARG A 210 4.07 -3.68 9.90
CA ARG A 210 5.33 -4.41 10.13
C ARG A 210 5.66 -4.51 11.62
N LEU A 211 5.55 -3.40 12.36
CA LEU A 211 5.81 -3.34 13.79
C LEU A 211 4.80 -4.18 14.60
N ALA A 212 3.53 -4.22 14.16
CA ALA A 212 2.52 -5.09 14.73
C ALA A 212 2.84 -6.58 14.50
N LEU A 213 3.22 -6.95 13.26
CA LEU A 213 3.58 -8.32 12.93
C LEU A 213 4.91 -8.76 13.55
N SER A 214 5.82 -7.85 13.86
CA SER A 214 7.05 -8.17 14.59
C SER A 214 6.89 -8.08 16.12
N GLY A 215 5.66 -7.94 16.63
CA GLY A 215 5.37 -7.88 18.07
C GLY A 215 5.84 -6.61 18.79
N GLN A 216 6.38 -5.62 18.07
CA GLN A 216 6.93 -4.39 18.67
C GLN A 216 5.83 -3.45 19.18
N LEU A 217 4.59 -3.63 18.72
CA LEU A 217 3.40 -2.93 19.22
C LEU A 217 2.59 -3.77 20.22
N GLY A 218 3.14 -4.87 20.71
CA GLY A 218 2.48 -5.78 21.64
C GLY A 218 1.60 -6.84 20.95
N PRO A 219 1.01 -7.77 21.73
CA PRO A 219 0.20 -8.85 21.21
C PRO A 219 -1.07 -8.31 20.56
N ASN A 220 -1.55 -8.98 19.51
CA ASN A 220 -2.81 -8.66 18.84
C ASN A 220 -2.89 -7.26 18.21
N ALA A 221 -1.75 -6.59 18.02
CA ALA A 221 -1.66 -5.23 17.50
C ALA A 221 -2.33 -5.06 16.13
N VAL A 222 -2.37 -6.08 15.28
CA VAL A 222 -3.10 -6.04 13.99
C VAL A 222 -4.59 -5.73 14.17
N THR A 223 -5.20 -6.19 15.26
CA THR A 223 -6.63 -6.00 15.55
C THR A 223 -6.91 -4.87 16.54
N SER A 224 -5.89 -4.14 16.99
CA SER A 224 -6.02 -3.11 18.01
C SER A 224 -6.79 -1.88 17.52
N ASN A 225 -7.24 -1.04 18.46
CA ASN A 225 -7.87 0.24 18.13
C ASN A 225 -6.89 1.21 17.46
N ASP A 226 -5.61 1.19 17.86
CA ASP A 226 -4.58 2.04 17.25
C ASP A 226 -4.29 1.65 15.79
N MET A 227 -4.34 0.35 15.48
CA MET A 227 -4.23 -0.13 14.11
C MET A 227 -5.44 0.29 13.27
N LEU A 228 -6.64 0.21 13.84
CA LEU A 228 -7.82 0.75 13.16
C LEU A 228 -7.70 2.25 12.91
N GLU A 229 -7.23 3.03 13.87
CA GLU A 229 -7.05 4.48 13.70
C GLU A 229 -6.01 4.77 12.59
N THR A 230 -4.95 3.97 12.52
CA THR A 230 -3.94 4.03 11.44
C THR A 230 -4.56 3.77 10.05
N MET A 231 -5.53 2.85 9.97
CA MET A 231 -6.19 2.46 8.71
C MET A 231 -7.43 3.29 8.36
N LYS A 232 -7.98 4.02 9.34
CA LYS A 232 -9.28 4.70 9.27
C LYS A 232 -9.41 5.63 8.07
N LEU A 233 -8.41 6.50 7.86
CA LEU A 233 -8.43 7.50 6.79
C LEU A 233 -7.98 6.96 5.43
N CYS A 234 -7.54 5.70 5.33
CA CYS A 234 -7.25 5.09 4.04
C CYS A 234 -8.57 4.85 3.30
N VAL A 235 -8.80 5.55 2.19
CA VAL A 235 -10.05 5.45 1.40
C VAL A 235 -10.14 4.11 0.64
N GLY A 236 -9.02 3.41 0.47
CA GLY A 236 -8.98 2.16 -0.31
C GLY A 236 -9.15 2.40 -1.82
N CYS A 237 -8.65 3.54 -2.32
CA CYS A 237 -8.68 3.94 -3.73
C CYS A 237 -7.66 3.22 -4.62
N LYS A 238 -6.74 2.44 -4.04
CA LYS A 238 -5.65 1.72 -4.73
C LYS A 238 -4.66 2.58 -5.53
N ALA A 239 -4.71 3.90 -5.43
CA ALA A 239 -3.70 4.78 -6.06
C ALA A 239 -2.25 4.38 -5.72
N CYS A 240 -2.02 3.91 -4.50
CA CYS A 240 -0.70 3.43 -4.09
C CYS A 240 -0.20 2.17 -4.80
N GLN A 241 -1.09 1.36 -5.36
CA GLN A 241 -0.69 0.20 -6.16
C GLN A 241 -0.08 0.64 -7.51
N ASN A 242 -0.56 1.76 -8.05
CA ASN A 242 -0.16 2.25 -9.38
C ASN A 242 0.91 3.36 -9.30
N GLU A 243 0.81 4.26 -8.33
CA GLU A 243 1.68 5.44 -8.21
C GLU A 243 2.91 5.21 -7.31
N CYS A 244 2.91 4.15 -6.48
CA CYS A 244 4.08 3.82 -5.67
C CYS A 244 5.11 3.08 -6.53
N PRO A 245 6.41 3.45 -6.48
CA PRO A 245 7.46 2.73 -7.20
C PRO A 245 7.58 1.25 -6.83
N THR A 246 7.03 0.84 -5.67
CA THR A 246 7.03 -0.55 -5.22
C THR A 246 5.62 -1.18 -5.22
N SER A 247 4.63 -0.51 -5.81
CA SER A 247 3.26 -1.00 -6.03
C SER A 247 2.57 -1.58 -4.79
N VAL A 248 2.71 -0.91 -3.64
CA VAL A 248 2.10 -1.34 -2.38
C VAL A 248 0.57 -1.26 -2.47
N ASP A 249 -0.14 -2.37 -2.30
CA ASP A 249 -1.61 -2.41 -2.23
C ASP A 249 -2.12 -2.20 -0.79
N MET A 250 -2.07 -0.95 -0.32
CA MET A 250 -2.57 -0.57 1.00
C MET A 250 -4.09 -0.78 1.15
N ALA A 251 -4.84 -0.80 0.05
CA ALA A 251 -6.29 -1.03 0.10
C ALA A 251 -6.58 -2.48 0.49
N LYS A 252 -5.91 -3.44 -0.15
CA LYS A 252 -6.01 -4.86 0.19
C LYS A 252 -5.49 -5.13 1.61
N MET A 253 -4.38 -4.50 2.01
CA MET A 253 -3.87 -4.59 3.38
C MET A 253 -4.86 -4.05 4.41
N LYS A 254 -5.50 -2.91 4.17
CA LYS A 254 -6.57 -2.39 5.03
C LYS A 254 -7.71 -3.40 5.16
N THR A 255 -8.18 -3.96 4.06
CA THR A 255 -9.28 -4.93 4.11
C THR A 255 -8.89 -6.20 4.86
N GLU A 256 -7.64 -6.65 4.76
CA GLU A 256 -7.11 -7.75 5.57
C GLU A 256 -7.12 -7.41 7.07
N VAL A 257 -6.68 -6.21 7.46
CA VAL A 257 -6.78 -5.75 8.86
C VAL A 257 -8.22 -5.76 9.36
N LEU A 258 -9.15 -5.26 8.56
CA LEU A 258 -10.58 -5.28 8.89
C LEU A 258 -11.10 -6.71 9.00
N TYR A 259 -10.69 -7.61 8.11
CA TYR A 259 -11.04 -9.03 8.18
C TYR A 259 -10.57 -9.66 9.50
N GLN A 260 -9.29 -9.49 9.85
CA GLN A 260 -8.74 -10.01 11.11
C GLN A 260 -9.50 -9.45 12.32
N ARG A 261 -9.84 -8.16 12.30
CA ARG A 261 -10.62 -7.55 13.38
C ARG A 261 -12.04 -8.10 13.44
N THR A 262 -12.70 -8.25 12.30
CA THR A 262 -14.08 -8.76 12.21
C THR A 262 -14.16 -10.21 12.64
N GLN A 263 -13.16 -11.05 12.35
CA GLN A 263 -13.11 -12.43 12.87
C GLN A 263 -13.06 -12.46 14.39
N ARG A 264 -12.39 -11.49 15.02
CA ARG A 264 -12.22 -11.45 16.48
C ARG A 264 -13.38 -10.79 17.22
N PHE A 265 -13.89 -9.68 16.71
CA PHE A 265 -14.84 -8.83 17.43
C PHE A 265 -16.21 -8.74 16.75
N GLY A 266 -16.37 -9.33 15.56
CA GLY A 266 -17.53 -9.11 14.72
C GLY A 266 -17.58 -7.68 14.17
N ILE A 267 -18.77 -7.31 13.69
CA ILE A 267 -19.05 -5.97 13.15
C ILE A 267 -20.15 -5.28 13.96
N GLY A 268 -20.01 -3.95 14.11
CA GLY A 268 -20.99 -3.09 14.76
C GLY A 268 -22.25 -2.89 13.91
N LEU A 269 -23.23 -2.19 14.48
CA LEU A 269 -24.50 -1.92 13.81
C LEU A 269 -24.32 -1.08 12.54
N ARG A 270 -23.46 -0.05 12.58
CA ARG A 270 -23.16 0.80 11.42
C ARG A 270 -22.60 -0.02 10.26
N GLU A 271 -21.60 -0.83 10.55
CA GLU A 271 -20.96 -1.70 9.56
C GLU A 271 -21.95 -2.75 9.03
N LYS A 272 -22.84 -3.30 9.87
CA LYS A 272 -23.91 -4.22 9.43
C LYS A 272 -24.87 -3.55 8.45
N LEU A 273 -25.34 -2.35 8.75
CA LEU A 273 -26.24 -1.59 7.87
C LEU A 273 -25.57 -1.38 6.50
N ILE A 274 -24.34 -0.88 6.47
CA ILE A 274 -23.62 -0.63 5.22
C ILE A 274 -23.33 -1.94 4.47
N ALA A 275 -22.81 -2.96 5.16
CA ALA A 275 -22.38 -4.21 4.54
C ALA A 275 -23.53 -4.97 3.87
N TYR A 276 -24.67 -5.07 4.57
CA TYR A 276 -25.84 -5.81 4.09
C TYR A 276 -26.83 -4.94 3.29
N MET A 277 -26.47 -3.70 2.97
CA MET A 277 -27.26 -2.82 2.11
C MET A 277 -27.76 -3.48 0.81
N PRO A 278 -26.99 -4.31 0.09
CA PRO A 278 -27.48 -4.99 -1.11
C PRO A 278 -28.68 -5.92 -0.87
N HIS A 279 -28.95 -6.32 0.38
CA HIS A 279 -30.03 -7.24 0.72
C HIS A 279 -31.36 -6.50 0.96
N TYR A 280 -31.31 -5.31 1.59
CA TYR A 280 -32.52 -4.55 1.91
C TYR A 280 -32.77 -3.38 0.95
N SER A 281 -31.77 -2.90 0.21
CA SER A 281 -31.92 -1.80 -0.75
C SER A 281 -33.02 -2.00 -1.80
N PRO A 282 -33.28 -3.21 -2.36
CA PRO A 282 -34.37 -3.39 -3.33
C PRO A 282 -35.76 -3.07 -2.77
N TRP A 283 -35.92 -3.16 -1.45
CA TRP A 283 -37.17 -2.87 -0.74
C TRP A 283 -37.20 -1.41 -0.29
N LEU A 284 -36.11 -0.94 0.33
CA LEU A 284 -36.04 0.41 0.89
C LEU A 284 -36.14 1.50 -0.19
N LYS A 285 -35.58 1.25 -1.38
CA LYS A 285 -35.68 2.20 -2.50
C LYS A 285 -37.10 2.40 -3.02
N LYS A 286 -38.04 1.47 -2.77
CA LYS A 286 -39.46 1.61 -3.16
C LYS A 286 -40.22 2.61 -2.29
N VAL A 287 -39.66 2.97 -1.13
CA VAL A 287 -40.23 3.95 -0.19
C VAL A 287 -39.22 5.06 0.09
N PRO A 288 -38.80 5.84 -0.94
CA PRO A 288 -37.73 6.81 -0.81
C PRO A 288 -38.07 7.94 0.17
N TRP A 289 -39.36 8.27 0.34
CA TRP A 289 -39.80 9.25 1.33
C TRP A 289 -39.42 8.84 2.76
N LEU A 290 -39.50 7.54 3.07
CA LEU A 290 -39.13 6.99 4.38
C LEU A 290 -37.60 6.88 4.51
N ALA A 291 -36.95 6.40 3.46
CA ALA A 291 -35.51 6.16 3.43
C ALA A 291 -34.67 7.45 3.58
N ASN A 292 -35.23 8.59 3.16
CA ASN A 292 -34.58 9.90 3.20
C ASN A 292 -34.96 10.75 4.44
N LEU A 293 -35.78 10.24 5.36
CA LEU A 293 -36.28 11.03 6.50
C LEU A 293 -35.19 11.60 7.41
N ARG A 294 -34.05 10.90 7.53
CA ARG A 294 -32.93 11.33 8.40
C ARG A 294 -32.56 12.78 8.14
N ASP A 295 -32.41 13.15 6.88
CA ASP A 295 -31.90 14.48 6.51
C ASP A 295 -33.03 15.52 6.33
N GLN A 296 -34.29 15.11 6.49
CA GLN A 296 -35.48 15.97 6.37
C GLN A 296 -36.05 16.38 7.73
N ILE A 297 -35.96 15.51 8.75
CA ILE A 297 -36.53 15.76 10.07
C ILE A 297 -35.45 16.32 11.02
N PRO A 298 -35.66 17.52 11.61
CA PRO A 298 -34.75 18.06 12.61
C PRO A 298 -34.53 17.09 13.78
N GLY A 299 -33.27 16.89 14.17
CA GLY A 299 -32.89 16.02 15.29
C GLY A 299 -32.57 14.57 14.91
N LEU A 300 -33.07 14.04 13.79
CA LEU A 300 -32.70 12.68 13.34
C LEU A 300 -31.21 12.52 12.98
N PRO A 301 -30.52 13.52 12.38
CA PRO A 301 -29.08 13.40 12.15
C PRO A 301 -28.30 13.25 13.45
N TRP A 302 -28.67 14.00 14.50
CA TRP A 302 -28.07 13.89 15.84
C TRP A 302 -28.33 12.51 16.47
N LEU A 303 -29.56 12.00 16.36
CA LEU A 303 -29.90 10.67 16.85
C LEU A 303 -29.09 9.59 16.10
N SER A 304 -28.96 9.70 14.78
CA SER A 304 -28.17 8.77 13.97
C SER A 304 -26.68 8.77 14.35
N GLU A 305 -26.12 9.94 14.69
CA GLU A 305 -24.75 10.05 15.15
C GLU A 305 -24.56 9.35 16.50
N LYS A 306 -25.53 9.49 17.43
CA LYS A 306 -25.49 8.84 18.74
C LYS A 306 -25.66 7.32 18.66
N VAL A 307 -26.57 6.82 17.82
CA VAL A 307 -26.90 5.39 17.76
C VAL A 307 -25.95 4.60 16.87
N ILE A 308 -25.62 5.14 15.69
CA ILE A 308 -24.83 4.42 14.67
C ILE A 308 -23.57 5.16 14.24
N GLY A 309 -23.22 6.30 14.85
CA GLY A 309 -21.94 6.98 14.55
C GLY A 309 -21.85 7.57 13.14
N LEU A 310 -22.98 7.86 12.49
CA LEU A 310 -23.02 8.63 11.25
C LEU A 310 -23.11 10.11 11.59
N SER A 311 -22.02 10.85 11.34
CA SER A 311 -21.92 12.27 11.68
C SER A 311 -23.13 13.08 11.20
N LYS A 312 -23.69 13.90 12.08
CA LYS A 312 -24.84 14.76 11.79
C LYS A 312 -24.54 15.80 10.70
N ASP A 313 -23.27 16.19 10.55
CA ASP A 313 -22.83 17.22 9.60
C ASP A 313 -22.66 16.65 8.17
N ARG A 314 -22.82 15.33 8.01
CA ARG A 314 -22.83 14.69 6.69
C ARG A 314 -24.23 14.50 6.17
N ARG A 315 -24.45 14.98 4.95
CA ARG A 315 -25.59 14.58 4.11
C ARG A 315 -25.37 13.15 3.62
N LEU A 316 -26.40 12.31 3.75
CA LEU A 316 -26.35 10.95 3.20
C LEU A 316 -26.72 10.95 1.71
N PRO A 317 -26.32 9.91 0.97
CA PRO A 317 -26.84 9.66 -0.37
C PRO A 317 -28.37 9.60 -0.35
N VAL A 318 -28.99 10.23 -1.34
CA VAL A 318 -30.45 10.30 -1.45
C VAL A 318 -30.97 9.03 -2.11
N TRP A 319 -31.86 8.31 -1.44
CA TRP A 319 -32.49 7.11 -1.99
C TRP A 319 -33.42 7.46 -3.15
N GLU A 320 -33.21 6.79 -4.29
CA GLU A 320 -33.99 6.92 -5.52
C GLU A 320 -34.68 5.58 -5.84
N GLY A 321 -35.99 5.61 -6.09
CA GLY A 321 -36.80 4.43 -6.39
C GLY A 321 -37.03 4.16 -7.88
N THR A 322 -36.42 4.96 -8.75
CA THR A 322 -36.84 5.11 -10.15
C THR A 322 -36.04 4.28 -11.13
N TYR A 323 -35.02 3.52 -10.72
CA TYR A 323 -34.23 2.72 -11.66
C TYR A 323 -35.04 1.53 -12.19
N GLN A 324 -35.33 1.57 -13.49
CA GLN A 324 -35.96 0.50 -14.25
C GLN A 324 -34.85 -0.34 -14.88
N GLU A 325 -34.69 -1.54 -14.33
CA GLU A 325 -33.66 -2.49 -14.74
C GLU A 325 -33.95 -2.98 -16.18
N PRO A 326 -32.94 -3.09 -17.06
CA PRO A 326 -33.09 -3.70 -18.38
C PRO A 326 -33.57 -5.16 -18.31
N ALA A 327 -33.89 -5.73 -19.47
CA ALA A 327 -34.22 -7.15 -19.57
C ALA A 327 -33.04 -8.04 -19.10
N ASN A 328 -33.36 -9.21 -18.57
CA ASN A 328 -32.35 -10.17 -18.13
C ASN A 328 -31.67 -10.89 -19.32
N GLU A 329 -32.37 -10.97 -20.45
CA GLU A 329 -31.94 -11.67 -21.67
C GLU A 329 -32.18 -10.78 -22.90
N PRO A 330 -31.42 -10.98 -23.98
CA PRO A 330 -31.63 -10.27 -25.25
C PRO A 330 -33.03 -10.52 -25.81
N GLN A 331 -33.69 -9.47 -26.25
CA GLN A 331 -35.01 -9.51 -26.88
C GLN A 331 -34.94 -9.13 -28.37
N THR A 332 -33.78 -8.69 -28.86
CA THR A 332 -33.57 -8.27 -30.25
C THR A 332 -32.37 -8.98 -30.87
N ASN A 333 -32.17 -8.77 -32.18
CA ASN A 333 -30.99 -9.26 -32.89
C ASN A 333 -29.79 -8.28 -32.83
N ARG A 334 -29.86 -7.26 -31.97
CA ARG A 334 -28.78 -6.27 -31.84
C ARG A 334 -27.60 -6.87 -31.05
N PRO A 335 -26.36 -6.39 -31.26
CA PRO A 335 -25.23 -6.77 -30.43
C PRO A 335 -25.54 -6.50 -28.95
N THR A 336 -25.35 -7.50 -28.09
CA THR A 336 -25.69 -7.40 -26.67
C THR A 336 -24.50 -6.93 -25.83
N VAL A 337 -24.78 -6.13 -24.80
CA VAL A 337 -23.81 -5.77 -23.75
C VAL A 337 -24.45 -5.88 -22.37
N ILE A 338 -23.69 -6.33 -21.37
CA ILE A 338 -24.15 -6.34 -19.98
C ILE A 338 -23.74 -5.02 -19.32
N LEU A 339 -24.71 -4.27 -18.79
CA LEU A 339 -24.42 -3.12 -17.94
C LEU A 339 -24.44 -3.55 -16.46
N PHE A 340 -23.29 -3.51 -15.80
CA PHE A 340 -23.19 -3.80 -14.38
C PHE A 340 -23.54 -2.56 -13.55
N GLY A 341 -24.80 -2.48 -13.12
CA GLY A 341 -25.21 -1.53 -12.08
C GLY A 341 -24.87 -2.06 -10.69
N ASP A 342 -24.03 -1.38 -9.93
CA ASP A 342 -23.79 -1.72 -8.53
C ASP A 342 -24.93 -1.23 -7.60
N THR A 343 -24.90 -1.65 -6.33
CA THR A 343 -25.96 -1.30 -5.36
C THR A 343 -26.11 0.20 -5.13
N PHE A 344 -25.02 0.98 -5.16
CA PHE A 344 -25.06 2.42 -4.95
C PHE A 344 -25.68 3.13 -6.16
N ASN A 345 -25.22 2.83 -7.38
CA ASN A 345 -25.81 3.38 -8.60
C ASN A 345 -27.31 3.06 -8.71
N ARG A 346 -27.73 1.84 -8.37
CA ARG A 346 -29.14 1.42 -8.37
C ARG A 346 -30.02 2.09 -7.31
N SER A 347 -29.41 2.62 -6.24
CA SER A 347 -30.13 3.09 -5.05
C SER A 347 -30.04 4.60 -4.85
N PHE A 348 -28.99 5.25 -5.36
CA PHE A 348 -28.67 6.65 -5.07
C PHE A 348 -28.33 7.49 -6.30
N GLU A 349 -27.78 6.88 -7.36
CA GLU A 349 -27.26 7.61 -8.52
C GLU A 349 -27.79 7.00 -9.83
N THR A 350 -29.10 6.83 -9.91
CA THR A 350 -29.74 6.06 -11.00
C THR A 350 -29.53 6.71 -12.38
N LYS A 351 -29.32 8.03 -12.40
CA LYS A 351 -29.00 8.81 -13.59
C LYS A 351 -27.74 8.34 -14.31
N ASN A 352 -26.73 7.86 -13.58
CA ASN A 352 -25.50 7.34 -14.17
C ASN A 352 -25.77 6.08 -15.00
N LEU A 353 -26.65 5.19 -14.50
CA LEU A 353 -27.06 3.98 -15.21
C LEU A 353 -27.89 4.32 -16.45
N TYR A 354 -28.81 5.28 -16.34
CA TYR A 354 -29.60 5.73 -17.50
C TYR A 354 -28.73 6.38 -18.57
N ALA A 355 -27.78 7.23 -18.20
CA ALA A 355 -26.85 7.86 -19.14
C ALA A 355 -25.97 6.81 -19.83
N ALA A 356 -25.41 5.87 -19.07
CA ALA A 356 -24.62 4.77 -19.64
C ALA A 356 -25.44 3.92 -20.61
N ARG A 357 -26.68 3.56 -20.23
CA ARG A 357 -27.61 2.84 -21.09
C ARG A 357 -27.90 3.61 -22.38
N GLN A 358 -28.21 4.89 -22.29
CA GLN A 358 -28.51 5.73 -23.45
C GLN A 358 -27.33 5.77 -24.44
N VAL A 359 -26.10 5.89 -23.93
CA VAL A 359 -24.89 5.87 -24.77
C VAL A 359 -24.72 4.51 -25.47
N LEU A 360 -24.85 3.41 -24.72
CA LEU A 360 -24.71 2.06 -25.27
C LEU A 360 -25.79 1.75 -26.33
N GLU A 361 -27.04 2.12 -26.05
CA GLU A 361 -28.15 1.95 -26.99
C GLU A 361 -27.97 2.83 -28.24
N ALA A 362 -27.47 4.06 -28.10
CA ALA A 362 -27.14 4.94 -29.23
C ALA A 362 -25.99 4.39 -30.09
N MET A 363 -25.07 3.62 -29.50
CA MET A 363 -24.02 2.89 -30.21
C MET A 363 -24.54 1.62 -30.91
N GLY A 364 -25.83 1.31 -30.81
CA GLY A 364 -26.47 0.17 -31.47
C GLY A 364 -26.49 -1.11 -30.64
N TYR A 365 -26.06 -1.08 -29.37
CA TYR A 365 -26.13 -2.24 -28.49
C TYR A 365 -27.52 -2.42 -27.88
N GLU A 366 -27.90 -3.66 -27.61
CA GLU A 366 -28.94 -4.00 -26.66
C GLU A 366 -28.32 -4.18 -25.27
N VAL A 367 -28.80 -3.41 -24.29
CA VAL A 367 -28.30 -3.47 -22.92
C VAL A 367 -29.15 -4.46 -22.12
N ILE A 368 -28.49 -5.45 -21.53
CA ILE A 368 -29.12 -6.42 -20.62
C ILE A 368 -28.51 -6.33 -19.22
N GLU A 369 -29.23 -6.87 -18.25
CA GLU A 369 -28.79 -6.91 -16.87
C GLU A 369 -29.18 -8.25 -16.22
N PRO A 370 -28.39 -9.32 -16.48
CA PRO A 370 -28.74 -10.67 -16.04
C PRO A 370 -28.82 -10.78 -14.51
N LYS A 371 -29.81 -11.55 -14.02
CA LYS A 371 -30.01 -11.83 -12.60
C LYS A 371 -30.28 -13.31 -12.39
N PRO A 372 -29.65 -13.94 -11.38
CA PRO A 372 -29.87 -15.35 -11.09
C PRO A 372 -31.18 -15.59 -10.33
N ASP A 373 -31.68 -14.59 -9.62
CA ASP A 373 -32.87 -14.65 -8.79
C ASP A 373 -33.53 -13.25 -8.69
N ASN A 374 -34.45 -13.06 -7.73
CA ASN A 374 -35.12 -11.79 -7.48
C ASN A 374 -34.20 -10.67 -6.95
N ARG A 375 -32.90 -10.93 -6.76
CA ARG A 375 -31.90 -9.96 -6.27
C ARG A 375 -30.78 -9.77 -7.29
N SER A 376 -30.62 -8.53 -7.73
CA SER A 376 -29.51 -8.15 -8.60
C SER A 376 -28.14 -8.54 -8.03
N VAL A 377 -27.24 -8.93 -8.92
CA VAL A 377 -25.84 -9.22 -8.56
C VAL A 377 -25.13 -7.96 -8.09
N CYS A 378 -24.17 -8.11 -7.17
CA CYS A 378 -23.37 -7.02 -6.61
C CYS A 378 -21.90 -7.43 -6.55
N CYS A 379 -20.99 -6.46 -6.53
CA CYS A 379 -19.55 -6.65 -6.51
C CYS A 379 -18.98 -7.05 -5.13
N GLY A 380 -19.83 -7.15 -4.09
CA GLY A 380 -19.39 -7.47 -2.72
C GLY A 380 -18.59 -6.36 -2.03
N ARG A 381 -18.49 -5.17 -2.63
CA ARG A 381 -17.72 -4.02 -2.09
C ARG A 381 -18.17 -3.61 -0.70
N THR A 382 -19.47 -3.62 -0.42
CA THR A 382 -20.02 -3.29 0.90
C THR A 382 -19.52 -4.24 1.99
N PHE A 383 -19.42 -5.53 1.69
CA PHE A 383 -18.85 -6.53 2.59
C PHE A 383 -17.35 -6.32 2.81
N LEU A 384 -16.58 -6.05 1.75
CA LEU A 384 -15.14 -5.76 1.87
C LEU A 384 -14.88 -4.52 2.74
N ALA A 385 -15.72 -3.48 2.64
CA ALA A 385 -15.60 -2.28 3.47
C ALA A 385 -15.78 -2.55 4.98
N ALA A 386 -16.47 -3.63 5.35
CA ALA A 386 -16.67 -4.07 6.72
C ALA A 386 -15.75 -5.25 7.13
N GLY A 387 -14.79 -5.66 6.28
CA GLY A 387 -13.94 -6.82 6.54
C GLY A 387 -14.65 -8.17 6.41
N LEU A 388 -15.85 -8.23 5.84
CA LEU A 388 -16.60 -9.47 5.61
C LEU A 388 -16.17 -10.16 4.30
N VAL A 389 -14.90 -10.58 4.23
CA VAL A 389 -14.28 -11.11 3.01
C VAL A 389 -14.97 -12.39 2.51
N ASP A 390 -15.42 -13.26 3.41
CA ASP A 390 -16.08 -14.52 3.03
C ASP A 390 -17.46 -14.28 2.39
N GLN A 391 -18.20 -13.29 2.88
CA GLN A 391 -19.46 -12.85 2.27
C GLN A 391 -19.21 -12.16 0.92
N ALA A 392 -18.15 -11.36 0.82
CA ALA A 392 -17.76 -10.76 -0.45
C ALA A 392 -17.42 -11.83 -1.51
N LYS A 393 -16.74 -12.92 -1.12
CA LYS A 393 -16.47 -14.07 -2.01
C LYS A 393 -17.76 -14.71 -2.53
N LYS A 394 -18.78 -14.87 -1.69
CA LYS A 394 -20.09 -15.39 -2.11
C LYS A 394 -20.79 -14.48 -3.12
N GLU A 395 -20.76 -13.16 -2.91
CA GLU A 395 -21.32 -12.20 -3.86
C GLU A 395 -20.53 -12.20 -5.18
N ALA A 396 -19.20 -12.27 -5.13
CA ALA A 396 -18.37 -12.36 -6.32
C ALA A 396 -18.61 -13.65 -7.10
N ALA A 397 -18.76 -14.79 -6.41
CA ALA A 397 -19.12 -16.06 -7.04
C ALA A 397 -20.50 -15.97 -7.73
N ARG A 398 -21.52 -15.41 -7.05
CA ARG A 398 -22.85 -15.21 -7.65
C ARG A 398 -22.76 -14.32 -8.90
N PHE A 399 -21.98 -13.24 -8.86
CA PHE A 399 -21.76 -12.38 -10.02
C PHE A 399 -21.14 -13.17 -11.19
N ILE A 400 -20.04 -13.88 -10.93
CA ILE A 400 -19.34 -14.70 -11.94
C ILE A 400 -20.29 -15.74 -12.54
N GLU A 401 -20.98 -16.52 -11.72
CA GLU A 401 -21.94 -17.54 -12.18
C GLU A 401 -23.03 -16.96 -13.09
N THR A 402 -23.48 -15.73 -12.79
CA THR A 402 -24.52 -15.03 -13.56
C THR A 402 -23.99 -14.52 -14.91
N VAL A 403 -22.79 -13.95 -14.96
CA VAL A 403 -22.26 -13.29 -16.18
C VAL A 403 -21.42 -14.21 -17.07
N MET A 404 -20.81 -15.26 -16.53
CA MET A 404 -19.91 -16.15 -17.27
C MET A 404 -20.53 -16.83 -18.50
N PRO A 405 -21.81 -17.26 -18.49
CA PRO A 405 -22.44 -17.80 -19.69
C PRO A 405 -22.43 -16.83 -20.88
N TRP A 406 -22.58 -15.53 -20.59
CA TRP A 406 -22.58 -14.45 -21.59
C TRP A 406 -21.16 -14.07 -22.03
N ILE A 407 -20.22 -13.98 -21.08
CA ILE A 407 -18.81 -13.69 -21.39
C ILE A 407 -18.22 -14.77 -22.31
N ARG A 408 -18.57 -16.04 -22.10
CA ARG A 408 -18.15 -17.16 -22.98
C ARG A 408 -18.68 -17.04 -24.42
N GLN A 409 -19.76 -16.29 -24.63
CA GLN A 409 -20.31 -15.98 -25.94
C GLN A 409 -19.72 -14.70 -26.56
N GLY A 410 -18.74 -14.07 -25.89
CA GLY A 410 -18.10 -12.84 -26.34
C GLY A 410 -18.83 -11.55 -25.91
N ILE A 411 -19.86 -11.65 -25.07
CA ILE A 411 -20.58 -10.47 -24.55
C ILE A 411 -19.77 -9.81 -23.44
N SER A 412 -19.52 -8.51 -23.60
CA SER A 412 -18.75 -7.71 -22.65
C SER A 412 -19.61 -7.25 -21.47
N VAL A 413 -18.97 -7.12 -20.31
CA VAL A 413 -19.55 -6.49 -19.12
C VAL A 413 -18.98 -5.08 -18.96
N VAL A 414 -19.86 -4.09 -18.98
CA VAL A 414 -19.53 -2.67 -18.77
C VAL A 414 -19.86 -2.32 -17.33
N GLY A 415 -18.83 -2.05 -16.53
CA GLY A 415 -18.98 -1.47 -15.18
C GLY A 415 -18.83 0.04 -15.23
N LEU A 416 -19.51 0.73 -14.31
CA LEU A 416 -19.31 2.16 -14.10
C LEU A 416 -18.33 2.35 -12.95
N GLU A 417 -17.18 2.97 -13.21
CA GLU A 417 -16.35 3.54 -12.15
C GLU A 417 -16.85 4.97 -11.88
N PRO A 418 -17.02 5.37 -10.61
CA PRO A 418 -17.34 6.75 -10.26
C PRO A 418 -16.20 7.73 -10.55
#